data_AF-A0AAE4CLC5-F1
#
_entry.id   AF-A0AAE4CLC5-F1
#
_cell.length_a   1.000
_cell.length_b   1.000
_cell.length_c   1.000
_cell.angle_alpha   90.00
_cell.angle_beta   90.00
_cell.angle_gamma   90.00
#
_symmetry.space_group_name_H-M   'P 1'
#
loop_
_entity.id
_entity.type
_entity.pdbx_description
1 polymer ?
#
loop_
_entity_poly.entity_id
_entity_poly.type
_entity_poly.pdbx_seq_one_letter_code
_entity_poly.pdbx_strand_id
1 'polypeptide(L)'
;MSIADIQHGLHQAIHALPHEELHTAQALLDQSVTTLAEAARGSDDATLDDALAEWKQCREELLRISDLCKQVHKACNNYLTSIGATPTGTAALPEPAPPKPESPTRPLHPHLDEHVFRGHVRYKKFTGYHSRPGGTDTGEIQVGEPEPPDSAGCYRAPATATTRNGEVNTRTKTFFPDHWTAGEVRRAIRTAFANRRRVHYEDGTVMPNYWQGIHRGVIIEGMVFPGTDFDTATLDEVGTAYPIPGDPQKGPDHDC
;
A
#
# COMPACT_ATOMS: atom_id res chain seq x y z
N MET A 1 -33.74 -1.35 22.20
CA MET A 1 -32.33 -1.12 21.84
C MET A 1 -32.24 0.28 21.26
N SER A 2 -31.46 1.15 21.88
CA SER A 2 -31.26 2.52 21.45
C SER A 2 -30.28 2.60 20.27
N ILE A 3 -30.26 3.72 19.54
CA ILE A 3 -29.24 3.97 18.50
C ILE A 3 -27.83 3.95 19.11
N ALA A 4 -27.68 4.44 20.35
CA ALA A 4 -26.42 4.42 21.07
C ALA A 4 -25.96 2.98 21.40
N ASP A 5 -26.89 2.07 21.72
CA ASP A 5 -26.57 0.66 21.98
C ASP A 5 -26.03 -0.02 20.71
N ILE A 6 -26.61 0.31 19.54
CA ILE A 6 -26.18 -0.22 18.23
C ILE A 6 -24.79 0.34 17.88
N GLN A 7 -24.57 1.64 18.05
CA GLN A 7 -23.27 2.27 17.81
C GLN A 7 -22.18 1.70 18.72
N HIS A 8 -22.50 1.47 20.00
CA HIS A 8 -21.59 0.85 20.95
C HIS A 8 -21.23 -0.58 20.53
N GLY A 9 -22.22 -1.39 20.13
CA GLY A 9 -21.99 -2.74 19.63
C GLY A 9 -21.12 -2.78 18.36
N LEU A 10 -21.31 -1.84 17.44
CA LEU A 10 -20.47 -1.72 16.24
C LEU A 10 -19.03 -1.31 16.58
N HIS A 11 -18.84 -0.37 17.51
CA HIS A 11 -17.50 -0.02 18.00
C HIS A 11 -16.80 -1.22 18.64
N GLN A 12 -17.50 -1.97 19.49
CA GLN A 12 -16.96 -3.19 20.10
C GLN A 12 -16.59 -4.23 19.04
N ALA A 13 -17.40 -4.40 17.99
CA ALA A 13 -17.12 -5.32 16.90
C ALA A 13 -15.86 -4.90 16.11
N ILE A 14 -15.67 -3.61 15.83
CA ILE A 14 -14.46 -3.08 15.16
C ILE A 14 -13.22 -3.32 16.02
N HIS A 15 -13.29 -3.01 17.31
CA HIS A 15 -12.17 -3.22 18.25
C HIS A 15 -11.87 -4.70 18.52
N ALA A 16 -12.83 -5.59 18.32
CA ALA A 16 -12.65 -7.03 18.46
C ALA A 16 -11.98 -7.69 17.24
N LEU A 17 -11.79 -6.95 16.13
CA LEU A 17 -11.07 -7.48 14.97
C LEU A 17 -9.56 -7.51 15.28
N PRO A 18 -8.93 -8.69 15.21
CA PRO A 18 -7.53 -8.88 15.61
C PRO A 18 -6.58 -8.46 14.48
N HIS A 19 -6.62 -7.18 14.10
CA HIS A 19 -5.87 -6.67 12.95
C HIS A 19 -4.35 -6.84 13.13
N GLU A 20 -3.82 -6.53 14.31
CA GLU A 20 -2.40 -6.65 14.60
C GLU A 20 -1.96 -8.11 14.61
N GLU A 21 -2.75 -8.99 15.23
CA GLU A 21 -2.44 -10.42 15.30
C GLU A 21 -2.50 -11.10 13.93
N LEU A 22 -3.42 -10.68 13.05
CA LEU A 22 -3.46 -11.15 11.66
C LEU A 22 -2.22 -10.69 10.87
N HIS A 23 -1.72 -9.48 11.11
CA HIS A 23 -0.47 -9.01 10.50
C HIS A 23 0.76 -9.75 11.06
N THR A 24 0.82 -9.99 12.36
CA THR A 24 1.87 -10.81 12.98
C THR A 24 1.85 -12.23 12.41
N ALA A 25 0.67 -12.85 12.30
CA ALA A 25 0.53 -14.18 11.71
C ALA A 25 1.03 -14.22 10.25
N GLN A 26 0.71 -13.19 9.45
CA GLN A 26 1.22 -13.08 8.08
C GLN A 26 2.75 -13.05 8.04
N ALA A 27 3.39 -12.19 8.84
CA ALA A 27 4.85 -12.06 8.86
C ALA A 27 5.54 -13.37 9.28
N LEU A 28 4.99 -14.06 10.28
CA LEU A 28 5.49 -15.36 10.74
C LEU A 28 5.36 -16.43 9.64
N LEU A 29 4.23 -16.46 8.93
CA LEU A 29 4.02 -17.40 7.83
C LEU A 29 4.98 -17.15 6.67
N ASP A 30 5.21 -15.89 6.29
CA ASP A 30 6.16 -15.54 5.22
C ASP A 30 7.60 -15.99 5.58
N GLN A 31 7.99 -15.82 6.84
CA GLN A 31 9.26 -16.33 7.36
C GLN A 31 9.31 -17.88 7.32
N SER A 32 8.25 -18.54 7.78
CA SER A 32 8.16 -20.02 7.81
C SER A 32 8.21 -20.65 6.42
N VAL A 33 7.60 -20.04 5.38
CA VAL A 33 7.70 -20.52 3.99
C VAL A 33 9.15 -20.56 3.52
N THR A 34 9.90 -19.50 3.81
CA THR A 34 11.31 -19.38 3.39
C THR A 34 12.16 -20.48 4.02
N THR A 35 12.01 -20.70 5.33
CA THR A 35 12.73 -21.74 6.07
C THR A 35 12.33 -23.16 5.65
N LEU A 36 11.02 -23.43 5.47
CA LEU A 36 10.54 -24.75 5.04
C LEU A 36 10.97 -25.10 3.62
N ALA A 37 11.02 -24.12 2.70
CA ALA A 37 11.48 -24.33 1.32
C ALA A 37 12.99 -24.63 1.22
N GLU A 38 13.78 -24.19 2.21
CA GLU A 38 15.20 -24.52 2.34
C GLU A 38 15.38 -25.91 2.97
N ALA A 39 14.63 -26.23 4.02
CA ALA A 39 14.69 -27.54 4.71
C ALA A 39 14.17 -28.70 3.84
N ALA A 40 13.15 -28.47 3.00
CA ALA A 40 12.58 -29.49 2.12
C ALA A 40 13.50 -29.85 0.93
N ARG A 41 14.54 -29.07 0.63
CA ARG A 41 15.46 -29.37 -0.48
C ARG A 41 16.46 -30.47 -0.07
N GLY A 42 16.10 -31.71 -0.37
CA GLY A 42 16.98 -32.88 -0.25
C GLY A 42 16.89 -33.64 1.07
N SER A 43 15.81 -33.43 1.84
CA SER A 43 15.56 -34.10 3.11
C SER A 43 14.40 -35.10 2.97
N ASP A 44 14.64 -36.37 3.33
CA ASP A 44 13.62 -37.41 3.54
C ASP A 44 13.25 -37.53 5.04
N ASP A 45 13.46 -36.46 5.81
CA ASP A 45 13.33 -36.46 7.27
C ASP A 45 11.86 -36.42 7.71
N ALA A 46 11.48 -37.37 8.57
CA ALA A 46 10.15 -37.45 9.18
C ALA A 46 9.80 -36.20 10.00
N THR A 47 10.78 -35.38 10.39
CA THR A 47 10.53 -34.08 11.04
C THR A 47 9.83 -33.05 10.15
N LEU A 48 9.83 -33.23 8.82
CA LEU A 48 9.03 -32.41 7.90
C LEU A 48 7.53 -32.70 7.99
N ASP A 49 7.12 -33.91 8.38
CA ASP A 49 5.71 -34.29 8.42
C ASP A 49 4.94 -33.50 9.49
N ASP A 50 5.54 -33.30 10.66
CA ASP A 50 4.96 -32.52 11.75
C ASP A 50 4.82 -31.03 11.35
N ALA A 51 5.85 -30.45 10.75
CA ALA A 51 5.81 -29.06 10.28
C ALA A 51 4.77 -28.87 9.15
N LEU A 52 4.62 -29.85 8.25
CA LEU A 52 3.59 -29.83 7.22
C LEU A 52 2.18 -30.01 7.80
N ALA A 53 2.02 -30.77 8.88
CA ALA A 53 0.75 -30.91 9.59
C ALA A 53 0.34 -29.59 10.26
N GLU A 54 1.26 -28.92 10.96
CA GLU A 54 1.03 -27.59 11.55
C GLU A 54 0.71 -26.54 10.48
N TRP A 55 1.41 -26.57 9.34
CA TRP A 55 1.13 -25.69 8.21
C TRP A 55 -0.28 -25.88 7.65
N LYS A 56 -0.73 -27.13 7.50
CA LYS A 56 -2.10 -27.45 7.06
C LYS A 56 -3.13 -26.93 8.06
N GLN A 57 -2.90 -27.13 9.36
CA GLN A 57 -3.78 -26.62 10.40
C GLN A 57 -3.88 -25.09 10.36
N CYS A 58 -2.75 -24.39 10.21
CA CYS A 58 -2.76 -22.94 10.06
C CYS A 58 -3.59 -22.48 8.86
N ARG A 59 -3.42 -23.14 7.71
CA ARG A 59 -4.22 -22.87 6.50
C ARG A 59 -5.72 -23.07 6.74
N GLU A 60 -6.13 -24.11 7.45
CA GLU A 60 -7.53 -24.38 7.76
C GLU A 60 -8.14 -23.29 8.65
N GLU A 61 -7.41 -22.83 9.67
CA GLU A 61 -7.88 -21.74 10.53
C GLU A 61 -8.00 -20.41 9.76
N LEU A 62 -7.04 -20.09 8.88
CA LEU A 62 -7.13 -18.90 8.03
C LEU A 62 -8.34 -18.94 7.08
N LEU A 63 -8.68 -20.12 6.55
CA LEU A 63 -9.89 -20.29 5.73
C LEU A 63 -11.16 -20.06 6.56
N ARG A 64 -11.22 -20.56 7.80
CA ARG A 64 -12.35 -20.32 8.70
C ARG A 64 -12.50 -18.83 9.02
N ILE A 65 -11.40 -18.12 9.31
CA ILE A 65 -11.40 -16.67 9.53
C ILE A 65 -11.93 -15.94 8.29
N SER A 66 -11.44 -16.31 7.09
CA SER A 66 -11.92 -15.73 5.83
C SER A 66 -13.44 -15.90 5.65
N ASP A 67 -13.96 -17.08 5.94
CA ASP A 67 -15.39 -17.37 5.81
C ASP A 67 -16.24 -16.64 6.85
N LEU A 68 -15.72 -16.44 8.07
CA LEU A 68 -16.36 -15.58 9.08
C LEU A 68 -16.42 -14.14 8.60
N CYS A 69 -15.33 -13.59 8.06
CA CYS A 69 -15.32 -12.23 7.50
C CYS A 69 -16.33 -12.07 6.36
N LYS A 70 -16.45 -13.06 5.47
CA LYS A 70 -17.47 -13.05 4.40
C LYS A 70 -18.90 -13.06 4.96
N GLN A 71 -19.15 -13.83 6.02
CA GLN A 71 -20.45 -13.88 6.67
C GLN A 71 -20.81 -12.55 7.34
N VAL A 72 -19.87 -11.94 8.06
CA VAL A 72 -20.04 -10.61 8.67
C VAL A 72 -20.33 -9.58 7.59
N HIS A 73 -19.55 -9.55 6.51
CA HIS A 73 -19.77 -8.65 5.37
C HIS A 73 -21.17 -8.83 4.74
N LYS A 74 -21.60 -10.09 4.54
CA LYS A 74 -22.94 -10.41 4.03
C LYS A 74 -24.03 -9.91 4.99
N ALA A 75 -23.87 -10.08 6.29
CA ALA A 75 -24.83 -9.61 7.29
C ALA A 75 -24.96 -8.08 7.27
N CYS A 76 -23.83 -7.35 7.20
CA CYS A 76 -23.81 -5.90 7.07
C CYS A 76 -24.55 -5.44 5.80
N ASN A 77 -24.26 -6.04 4.65
CA ASN A 77 -24.89 -5.66 3.37
C ASN A 77 -26.38 -5.96 3.33
N ASN A 78 -26.80 -7.08 3.89
CA ASN A 78 -28.22 -7.43 4.00
C ASN A 78 -28.97 -6.39 4.85
N TYR A 79 -28.38 -5.97 5.98
CA TYR A 79 -28.97 -4.94 6.83
C TYR A 79 -29.09 -3.60 6.11
N LEU A 80 -28.02 -3.13 5.47
CA LEU A 80 -28.01 -1.89 4.69
C LEU A 80 -29.10 -1.89 3.61
N THR A 81 -29.20 -2.99 2.87
CA THR A 81 -30.24 -3.19 1.85
C THR A 81 -31.63 -3.14 2.47
N SER A 82 -31.84 -3.76 3.63
CA SER A 82 -33.15 -3.81 4.30
C SER A 82 -33.69 -2.45 4.75
N ILE A 83 -32.82 -1.50 5.08
CA ILE A 83 -33.22 -0.16 5.53
C ILE A 83 -33.30 0.86 4.39
N GLY A 84 -33.16 0.42 3.14
CA GLY A 84 -33.12 1.33 1.99
C GLY A 84 -31.91 2.27 2.00
N ALA A 85 -30.96 2.06 2.91
CA ALA A 85 -29.61 2.56 2.79
C ALA A 85 -28.95 1.73 1.69
N THR A 86 -29.28 2.03 0.44
CA THR A 86 -28.38 1.67 -0.66
C THR A 86 -27.00 2.10 -0.19
N PRO A 87 -26.00 1.21 -0.13
CA PRO A 87 -24.63 1.67 -0.01
C PRO A 87 -24.49 2.69 -1.13
N THR A 88 -24.27 3.94 -0.78
CA THR A 88 -23.96 4.99 -1.75
C THR A 88 -22.64 4.51 -2.37
N GLY A 89 -22.76 3.76 -3.47
CA GLY A 89 -21.68 2.88 -3.96
C GLY A 89 -22.06 1.44 -4.38
N THR A 90 -23.33 1.08 -4.65
CA THR A 90 -23.60 -0.03 -5.59
C THR A 90 -24.94 0.15 -6.31
N ALA A 91 -24.99 1.12 -7.23
CA ALA A 91 -25.93 1.04 -8.35
C ALA A 91 -25.30 0.11 -9.41
N ALA A 92 -25.92 -1.05 -9.62
CA ALA A 92 -25.68 -1.84 -10.83
C ALA A 92 -26.19 -1.03 -12.03
N LEU A 93 -25.29 -0.26 -12.64
CA LEU A 93 -25.39 0.05 -14.06
C LEU A 93 -25.39 -1.28 -14.82
N PRO A 94 -26.10 -1.40 -15.97
CA PRO A 94 -25.93 -2.57 -16.84
C PRO A 94 -24.44 -2.72 -17.06
N GLU A 95 -23.89 -3.88 -16.67
CA GLU A 95 -22.45 -4.16 -16.62
C GLU A 95 -21.78 -3.54 -17.85
N PRO A 96 -21.14 -2.36 -17.73
CA PRO A 96 -20.25 -1.94 -18.79
C PRO A 96 -19.19 -3.03 -18.76
N ALA A 97 -18.99 -3.70 -19.90
CA ALA A 97 -17.99 -4.75 -20.04
C ALA A 97 -16.77 -4.37 -19.19
N PRO A 98 -16.28 -5.28 -18.32
CA PRO A 98 -15.24 -4.95 -17.35
C PRO A 98 -14.22 -4.07 -18.05
N PRO A 99 -13.90 -2.86 -17.55
CA PRO A 99 -12.92 -2.01 -18.20
C PRO A 99 -11.72 -2.91 -18.39
N LYS A 100 -11.43 -3.20 -19.66
CA LYS A 100 -10.41 -4.15 -20.10
C LYS A 100 -9.23 -3.91 -19.17
N PRO A 101 -8.81 -4.88 -18.32
CA PRO A 101 -7.93 -4.60 -17.19
C PRO A 101 -6.80 -3.75 -17.73
N GLU A 102 -6.74 -2.49 -17.31
CA GLU A 102 -5.74 -1.59 -17.85
C GLU A 102 -4.42 -2.29 -17.61
N SER A 103 -3.71 -2.59 -18.71
CA SER A 103 -2.53 -3.43 -18.63
C SER A 103 -1.66 -2.88 -17.48
N PRO A 104 -1.22 -3.70 -16.52
CA PRO A 104 -0.44 -3.22 -15.38
C PRO A 104 0.86 -2.53 -15.80
N THR A 105 1.24 -2.65 -17.07
CA THR A 105 2.35 -1.98 -17.74
C THR A 105 2.02 -0.63 -18.35
N ARG A 106 0.73 -0.24 -18.48
CA ARG A 106 0.30 1.07 -18.99
C ARG A 106 0.97 2.15 -18.13
N PRO A 107 1.65 3.14 -18.74
CA PRO A 107 2.17 4.27 -18.01
C PRO A 107 1.09 4.94 -17.16
N LEU A 108 1.49 5.45 -15.99
CA LEU A 108 0.63 6.35 -15.22
C LEU A 108 0.46 7.67 -15.99
N HIS A 109 -0.37 8.58 -15.46
CA HIS A 109 -0.40 9.95 -15.96
C HIS A 109 1.05 10.49 -16.05
N PRO A 110 1.46 11.15 -17.16
CA PRO A 110 2.87 11.45 -17.41
C PRO A 110 3.58 12.17 -16.27
N HIS A 111 2.88 13.08 -15.59
CA HIS A 111 3.41 13.78 -14.42
C HIS A 111 3.77 12.83 -13.27
N LEU A 112 2.87 11.91 -12.93
CA LEU A 112 3.08 10.94 -11.86
C LEU A 112 4.18 9.94 -12.23
N ASP A 113 4.18 9.46 -13.46
CA ASP A 113 5.19 8.51 -13.94
C ASP A 113 6.60 9.15 -13.89
N GLU A 114 6.73 10.39 -14.36
CA GLU A 114 7.96 11.18 -14.22
C GLU A 114 8.32 11.40 -12.76
N HIS A 115 7.36 11.79 -11.91
CA HIS A 115 7.58 12.02 -10.49
C HIS A 115 8.18 10.80 -9.79
N VAL A 116 7.66 9.60 -10.08
CA VAL A 116 8.09 8.35 -9.44
C VAL A 116 9.45 7.88 -9.95
N PHE A 117 9.68 7.89 -11.28
CA PHE A 117 10.85 7.23 -11.88
C PHE A 117 11.98 8.17 -12.27
N ARG A 118 11.75 9.49 -12.36
CA ARG A 118 12.75 10.48 -12.78
C ARG A 118 12.91 11.62 -11.78
N GLY A 119 11.87 11.89 -11.00
CA GLY A 119 11.78 13.09 -10.18
C GLY A 119 11.71 14.37 -11.00
N HIS A 120 11.68 15.51 -10.32
CA HIS A 120 11.65 16.83 -10.94
C HIS A 120 12.75 17.70 -10.34
N VAL A 121 13.78 18.00 -11.14
CA VAL A 121 14.82 18.98 -10.77
C VAL A 121 14.32 20.39 -11.12
N ARG A 122 14.12 21.22 -10.11
CA ARG A 122 13.61 22.60 -10.21
C ARG A 122 14.72 23.61 -9.90
N TYR A 123 14.37 24.89 -9.87
CA TYR A 123 15.34 25.97 -9.72
C TYR A 123 16.15 25.90 -8.42
N LYS A 124 15.53 25.59 -7.27
CA LYS A 124 16.19 25.52 -5.95
C LYS A 124 16.04 24.19 -5.20
N LYS A 125 15.30 23.24 -5.76
CA LYS A 125 15.03 21.93 -5.12
C LYS A 125 14.75 20.87 -6.17
N PHE A 126 14.78 19.61 -5.75
CA PHE A 126 14.21 18.51 -6.51
C PHE A 126 13.15 17.78 -5.67
N THR A 127 12.22 17.11 -6.35
CA THR A 127 11.10 16.36 -5.73
C THR A 127 10.89 15.04 -6.46
N GLY A 128 10.26 14.06 -5.82
CA GLY A 128 10.04 12.74 -6.41
C GLY A 128 11.29 11.86 -6.40
N TYR A 129 11.36 10.95 -7.38
CA TYR A 129 12.34 9.89 -7.54
C TYR A 129 12.28 8.86 -6.41
N HIS A 130 11.29 7.98 -6.52
CA HIS A 130 10.92 6.99 -5.51
C HIS A 130 11.08 5.54 -6.00
N SER A 131 11.58 5.31 -7.21
CA SER A 131 11.85 3.97 -7.72
C SER A 131 13.11 3.95 -8.58
N ARG A 132 13.94 2.95 -8.34
CA ARG A 132 15.15 2.64 -9.11
C ARG A 132 15.05 1.20 -9.60
N PRO A 133 14.36 0.93 -10.71
CA PRO A 133 14.21 -0.44 -11.21
C PRO A 133 15.58 -1.10 -11.41
N GLY A 134 15.80 -2.23 -10.74
CA GLY A 134 17.10 -2.93 -10.70
C GLY A 134 18.17 -2.22 -9.86
N GLY A 135 17.81 -1.30 -8.97
CA GLY A 135 18.73 -0.54 -8.11
C GLY A 135 19.67 0.39 -8.87
N THR A 136 19.32 0.76 -10.10
CA THR A 136 20.18 1.57 -10.98
C THR A 136 19.65 2.99 -11.11
N ASP A 137 20.54 3.97 -10.95
CA ASP A 137 20.23 5.38 -11.20
C ASP A 137 20.42 5.74 -12.66
N THR A 138 19.33 6.12 -13.34
CA THR A 138 19.34 6.42 -14.79
C THR A 138 19.12 7.90 -15.11
N GLY A 139 19.06 8.77 -14.09
CA GLY A 139 18.67 10.17 -14.22
C GLY A 139 19.64 11.16 -13.60
N GLU A 140 19.21 12.42 -13.51
CA GLU A 140 19.96 13.53 -12.89
C GLU A 140 20.09 13.40 -11.37
N ILE A 141 19.23 12.58 -10.75
CA ILE A 141 19.21 12.32 -9.31
C ILE A 141 20.00 11.05 -9.04
N GLN A 142 20.96 11.13 -8.12
CA GLN A 142 21.83 10.02 -7.72
C GLN A 142 21.50 9.62 -6.29
N VAL A 143 21.37 8.31 -6.03
CA VAL A 143 21.09 7.80 -4.68
C VAL A 143 22.38 7.34 -4.03
N GLY A 144 22.60 7.81 -2.80
CA GLY A 144 23.71 7.38 -1.97
C GLY A 144 23.42 6.04 -1.29
N GLU A 145 24.19 5.75 -0.23
CA GLU A 145 24.05 4.49 0.50
C GLU A 145 22.65 4.35 1.12
N PRO A 146 21.89 3.28 0.82
CA PRO A 146 20.57 3.07 1.38
C PRO A 146 20.63 2.60 2.84
N GLU A 147 19.65 3.02 3.64
CA GLU A 147 19.31 2.32 4.88
C GLU A 147 18.85 0.90 4.57
N PRO A 148 18.98 -0.05 5.53
CA PRO A 148 18.44 -1.39 5.36
C PRO A 148 16.96 -1.34 4.97
N PRO A 149 16.54 -2.13 3.95
CA PRO A 149 15.13 -2.20 3.59
C PRO A 149 14.30 -2.83 4.72
N ASP A 150 13.03 -2.43 4.78
CA ASP A 150 12.04 -3.08 5.61
C ASP A 150 11.65 -4.47 5.07
N SER A 151 10.75 -5.15 5.80
CA SER A 151 10.25 -6.48 5.41
C SER A 151 9.58 -6.52 4.02
N ALA A 152 9.08 -5.38 3.52
CA ALA A 152 8.48 -5.28 2.20
C ALA A 152 9.49 -4.86 1.11
N GLY A 153 10.76 -4.67 1.47
CA GLY A 153 11.83 -4.26 0.58
C GLY A 153 11.91 -2.75 0.34
N CYS A 154 11.08 -1.95 1.02
CA CYS A 154 11.11 -0.49 0.90
C CYS A 154 12.20 0.08 1.80
N TYR A 155 12.83 1.17 1.39
CA TYR A 155 13.96 1.72 2.13
C TYR A 155 14.03 3.24 2.05
N ARG A 156 14.91 3.83 2.86
CA ARG A 156 15.26 5.25 2.84
C ARG A 156 16.68 5.42 2.35
N ALA A 157 16.95 6.46 1.58
CA ALA A 157 18.30 6.79 1.17
C ALA A 157 18.45 8.29 0.90
N PRO A 158 19.65 8.86 1.07
CA PRO A 158 19.94 10.21 0.60
C PRO A 158 19.93 10.22 -0.93
N ALA A 159 19.14 11.10 -1.53
CA ALA A 159 19.13 11.39 -2.95
C ALA A 159 19.75 12.77 -3.20
N THR A 160 20.59 12.89 -4.21
CA THR A 160 21.33 14.13 -4.52
C THR A 160 21.11 14.54 -5.97
N ALA A 161 20.88 15.83 -6.20
CA ALA A 161 20.80 16.40 -7.55
C ALA A 161 21.35 17.83 -7.57
N THR A 162 21.90 18.23 -8.72
CA THR A 162 22.25 19.63 -8.98
C THR A 162 21.02 20.36 -9.51
N THR A 163 20.53 21.34 -8.76
CA THR A 163 19.35 22.14 -9.13
C THR A 163 19.66 23.09 -10.28
N ARG A 164 18.64 23.66 -10.93
CA ARG A 164 18.85 24.46 -12.15
C ARG A 164 19.59 25.79 -11.91
N ASN A 165 19.71 26.24 -10.67
CA ASN A 165 20.58 27.35 -10.27
C ASN A 165 22.05 26.93 -10.02
N GLY A 166 22.39 25.65 -10.20
CA GLY A 166 23.72 25.10 -10.00
C GLY A 166 24.05 24.62 -8.57
N GLU A 167 23.11 24.75 -7.63
CA GLU A 167 23.32 24.27 -6.25
C GLU A 167 23.15 22.75 -6.16
N VAL A 168 23.98 22.10 -5.35
CA VAL A 168 23.81 20.68 -5.03
C VAL A 168 22.83 20.56 -3.87
N ASN A 169 21.76 19.79 -4.04
CA ASN A 169 20.77 19.54 -3.01
C ASN A 169 20.72 18.04 -2.68
N THR A 170 20.78 17.70 -1.39
CA THR A 170 20.64 16.32 -0.91
C THR A 170 19.45 16.23 0.05
N ARG A 171 18.58 15.24 -0.14
CA ARG A 171 17.43 14.98 0.72
C ARG A 171 17.23 13.48 0.93
N THR A 172 16.80 13.08 2.12
CA THR A 172 16.33 11.71 2.33
C THR A 172 15.04 11.48 1.57
N LYS A 173 14.97 10.38 0.81
CA LYS A 173 13.80 9.93 0.06
C LYS A 173 13.49 8.49 0.42
N THR A 174 12.22 8.11 0.26
CA THR A 174 11.77 6.72 0.38
C THR A 174 11.67 6.07 -1.00
N PHE A 175 11.98 4.79 -1.07
CA PHE A 175 12.10 4.06 -2.32
C PHE A 175 11.29 2.77 -2.30
N PHE A 176 10.67 2.47 -3.45
CA PHE A 176 10.08 1.18 -3.73
C PHE A 176 11.18 0.12 -3.79
N PRO A 177 10.85 -1.17 -3.63
CA PRO A 177 11.85 -2.22 -3.68
C PRO A 177 12.62 -2.19 -5.00
N ASP A 178 13.95 -2.19 -4.95
CA ASP A 178 14.80 -2.09 -6.13
C ASP A 178 14.58 -3.23 -7.14
N HIS A 179 14.15 -4.40 -6.66
CA HIS A 179 13.84 -5.54 -7.53
C HIS A 179 12.51 -5.39 -8.29
N TRP A 180 11.67 -4.40 -7.94
CA TRP A 180 10.43 -4.15 -8.68
C TRP A 180 10.73 -3.47 -10.01
N THR A 181 10.15 -4.02 -11.07
CA THR A 181 10.15 -3.35 -12.37
C THR A 181 9.23 -2.12 -12.35
N ALA A 182 9.41 -1.20 -13.31
CA ALA A 182 8.51 -0.05 -13.44
C ALA A 182 7.03 -0.46 -13.58
N GLY A 183 6.73 -1.59 -14.24
CA GLY A 183 5.37 -2.11 -14.35
C GLY A 183 4.81 -2.58 -13.01
N GLU A 184 5.64 -3.10 -12.11
CA GLU A 184 5.21 -3.53 -10.78
C GLU A 184 4.92 -2.35 -9.86
N VAL A 185 5.76 -1.32 -9.92
CA VAL A 185 5.51 -0.05 -9.21
C VAL A 185 4.22 0.61 -9.70
N ARG A 186 3.98 0.68 -11.02
CA ARG A 186 2.73 1.22 -11.59
C ARG A 186 1.51 0.42 -11.13
N ARG A 187 1.61 -0.91 -11.12
CA ARG A 187 0.55 -1.80 -10.61
C ARG A 187 0.30 -1.59 -9.11
N ALA A 188 1.36 -1.40 -8.33
CA ALA A 188 1.25 -1.15 -6.90
C ALA A 188 0.52 0.16 -6.62
N ILE A 189 0.89 1.24 -7.31
CA ILE A 189 0.23 2.56 -7.22
C ILE A 189 -1.24 2.45 -7.62
N ARG A 190 -1.57 1.79 -8.75
CA ARG A 190 -2.96 1.55 -9.18
C ARG A 190 -3.78 0.82 -8.11
N THR A 191 -3.21 -0.24 -7.55
CA THR A 191 -3.89 -1.05 -6.53
C THR A 191 -4.10 -0.26 -5.23
N ALA A 192 -3.05 0.43 -4.77
CA ALA A 192 -3.10 1.26 -3.57
C ALA A 192 -4.07 2.44 -3.72
N PHE A 193 -4.11 3.08 -4.89
CA PHE A 193 -5.05 4.17 -5.12
C PHE A 193 -6.50 3.69 -5.21
N ALA A 194 -6.74 2.49 -5.75
CA ALA A 194 -8.06 1.88 -5.81
C ALA A 194 -8.61 1.49 -4.43
N ASN A 195 -7.75 1.18 -3.47
CA ASN A 195 -8.13 0.86 -2.08
C ASN A 195 -7.75 1.98 -1.09
N ARG A 196 -7.63 3.22 -1.57
CA ARG A 196 -7.11 4.35 -0.79
C ARG A 196 -8.01 4.73 0.38
N ARG A 197 -7.38 5.27 1.41
CA ARG A 197 -7.97 6.01 2.53
C ARG A 197 -7.43 7.44 2.59
N ARG A 198 -8.14 8.30 3.29
CA ARG A 198 -7.66 9.64 3.63
C ARG A 198 -6.55 9.54 4.67
N VAL A 199 -5.57 10.42 4.57
CA VAL A 199 -4.51 10.57 5.57
C VAL A 199 -4.95 11.60 6.60
N HIS A 200 -4.57 11.41 7.85
CA HIS A 200 -4.89 12.31 8.96
C HIS A 200 -3.60 12.80 9.60
N TYR A 201 -3.61 14.07 10.04
CA TYR A 201 -2.61 14.59 10.97
C TYR A 201 -2.73 13.89 12.34
N GLU A 202 -1.73 14.07 13.19
CA GLU A 202 -1.73 13.50 14.56
C GLU A 202 -2.93 13.95 15.40
N ASP A 203 -3.44 15.16 15.15
CA ASP A 203 -4.63 15.69 15.82
C ASP A 203 -5.97 15.12 15.28
N GLY A 204 -5.90 14.20 14.32
CA GLY A 204 -7.05 13.55 13.68
C GLY A 204 -7.65 14.34 12.52
N THR A 205 -7.15 15.54 12.21
CA THR A 205 -7.63 16.35 11.08
C THR A 205 -7.25 15.69 9.76
N VAL A 206 -8.17 15.65 8.81
CA VAL A 206 -7.91 15.12 7.46
C VAL A 206 -6.87 15.98 6.75
N MET A 207 -5.81 15.35 6.26
CA MET A 207 -4.84 15.99 5.39
C MET A 207 -5.46 16.23 4.01
N PRO A 208 -5.54 17.49 3.53
CA PRO A 208 -6.17 17.79 2.27
C PRO A 208 -5.36 17.22 1.10
N ASN A 209 -6.04 16.55 0.17
CA ASN A 209 -5.47 15.94 -1.05
C ASN A 209 -4.55 14.74 -0.82
N TYR A 210 -4.28 14.33 0.43
CA TYR A 210 -3.44 13.17 0.70
C TYR A 210 -4.24 11.88 0.68
N TRP A 211 -3.65 10.85 0.09
CA TRP A 211 -4.18 9.50 0.06
C TRP A 211 -3.12 8.52 0.53
N GLN A 212 -3.58 7.42 1.11
CA GLN A 212 -2.74 6.28 1.45
C GLN A 212 -3.45 5.00 1.03
N GLY A 213 -2.72 4.04 0.48
CA GLY A 213 -3.21 2.70 0.18
C GLY A 213 -2.14 1.65 0.42
N ILE A 214 -2.50 0.38 0.21
CA ILE A 214 -1.59 -0.74 0.49
C ILE A 214 -1.54 -1.69 -0.71
N HIS A 215 -0.32 -2.13 -1.07
CA HIS A 215 -0.09 -3.19 -2.03
C HIS A 215 1.00 -4.14 -1.52
N ARG A 216 0.65 -5.42 -1.28
CA ARG A 216 1.60 -6.47 -0.87
C ARG A 216 2.50 -6.04 0.32
N GLY A 217 1.89 -5.48 1.36
CA GLY A 217 2.61 -5.01 2.55
C GLY A 217 3.28 -3.63 2.40
N VAL A 218 3.42 -3.11 1.18
CA VAL A 218 3.91 -1.75 0.94
C VAL A 218 2.79 -0.75 1.18
N ILE A 219 2.96 0.12 2.18
CA ILE A 219 2.13 1.31 2.36
C ILE A 219 2.59 2.34 1.34
N ILE A 220 1.65 2.88 0.56
CA ILE A 220 1.91 3.90 -0.46
C ILE A 220 1.11 5.13 -0.12
N GLU A 221 1.79 6.26 0.03
CA GLU A 221 1.17 7.57 0.18
C GLU A 221 1.36 8.41 -1.07
N GLY A 222 0.51 9.41 -1.22
CA GLY A 222 0.63 10.39 -2.28
C GLY A 222 -0.35 11.53 -2.13
N MET A 223 -0.31 12.41 -3.12
CA MET A 223 -1.26 13.52 -3.24
C MET A 223 -2.00 13.43 -4.56
N VAL A 224 -3.30 13.75 -4.54
CA VAL A 224 -4.01 14.21 -5.74
C VAL A 224 -3.71 15.68 -6.01
N PHE A 225 -3.91 16.15 -7.23
CA PHE A 225 -3.67 17.56 -7.55
C PHE A 225 -4.57 18.48 -6.71
N PRO A 226 -4.07 19.67 -6.28
CA PRO A 226 -4.88 20.64 -5.56
C PRO A 226 -6.18 20.97 -6.30
N GLY A 227 -7.30 20.96 -5.58
CA GLY A 227 -8.63 21.21 -6.15
C GLY A 227 -9.35 19.97 -6.67
N THR A 228 -8.70 18.80 -6.63
CA THR A 228 -9.36 17.52 -6.92
C THR A 228 -10.28 17.13 -5.77
N ASP A 229 -11.51 16.73 -6.06
CA ASP A 229 -12.38 16.07 -5.08
C ASP A 229 -11.87 14.64 -4.86
N PHE A 230 -11.39 14.38 -3.65
CA PHE A 230 -10.82 13.09 -3.25
C PHE A 230 -11.77 11.91 -3.50
N ASP A 231 -13.08 12.10 -3.25
CA ASP A 231 -14.05 11.00 -3.29
C ASP A 231 -14.34 10.56 -4.72
N THR A 232 -14.21 11.48 -5.69
CA THR A 232 -14.36 11.20 -7.12
C THR A 232 -13.04 11.12 -7.87
N ALA A 233 -11.92 11.35 -7.21
CA ALA A 233 -10.59 11.38 -7.83
C ALA A 233 -10.29 10.07 -8.57
N THR A 234 -9.78 10.25 -9.78
CA THR A 234 -9.26 9.20 -10.65
C THR A 234 -7.74 9.14 -10.57
N LEU A 235 -7.16 8.07 -11.09
CA LEU A 235 -5.70 7.90 -11.08
C LEU A 235 -4.97 8.98 -11.89
N ASP A 236 -5.62 9.59 -12.89
CA ASP A 236 -5.04 10.66 -13.70
C ASP A 236 -4.89 11.97 -12.93
N GLU A 237 -5.58 12.10 -11.79
CA GLU A 237 -5.50 13.26 -10.90
C GLU A 237 -4.48 13.07 -9.77
N VAL A 238 -3.77 11.95 -9.74
CA VAL A 238 -2.69 11.70 -8.78
C VAL A 238 -1.43 12.45 -9.22
N GLY A 239 -0.94 13.33 -8.36
CA GLY A 239 0.27 14.11 -8.58
C GLY A 239 1.53 13.41 -8.09
N THR A 240 1.45 12.71 -6.96
CA THR A 240 2.60 12.04 -6.34
C THR A 240 2.22 10.66 -5.80
N ALA A 241 3.21 9.78 -5.72
CA ALA A 241 3.11 8.49 -5.03
C ALA A 241 4.51 8.07 -4.54
N TYR A 242 4.61 7.61 -3.31
CA TYR A 242 5.85 7.15 -2.68
C TYR A 242 5.54 6.09 -1.61
N PRO A 243 6.44 5.12 -1.39
CA PRO A 243 6.25 4.13 -0.35
C PRO A 243 6.60 4.74 1.02
N ILE A 244 6.01 4.17 2.06
CA ILE A 244 6.35 4.45 3.46
C ILE A 244 7.03 3.21 4.03
N PRO A 245 8.37 3.22 4.17
CA PRO A 245 9.09 2.15 4.83
C PRO A 245 8.69 2.08 6.31
N GLY A 246 8.51 0.87 6.83
CA GLY A 246 8.01 0.63 8.18
C GLY A 246 8.86 1.24 9.31
N ASP A 247 8.36 2.34 9.90
CA ASP A 247 8.08 2.49 11.34
C ASP A 247 6.86 3.45 11.45
N PRO A 248 5.66 2.95 11.81
CA PRO A 248 4.42 3.73 11.80
C PRO A 248 4.37 4.88 12.83
N GLN A 249 5.38 5.03 13.70
CA GLN A 249 5.41 6.08 14.72
C GLN A 249 6.13 7.37 14.31
N LYS A 250 6.79 7.42 13.16
CA LYS A 250 7.27 8.69 12.61
C LYS A 250 6.22 9.25 11.67
N GLY A 251 5.50 10.27 12.13
CA GLY A 251 4.66 11.10 11.28
C GLY A 251 5.44 11.56 10.02
N PRO A 252 4.72 11.86 8.93
CA PRO A 252 5.33 12.24 7.66
C PRO A 252 6.33 13.40 7.82
N ASP A 253 7.58 13.19 7.37
CA ASP A 253 8.52 14.29 7.12
C ASP A 253 7.95 15.12 5.95
N HIS A 254 7.29 16.22 6.27
CA HIS A 254 6.56 17.07 5.31
C HIS A 254 7.46 17.91 4.37
N ASP A 255 8.70 17.47 4.13
CA ASP A 255 9.68 18.17 3.29
C ASP A 255 9.93 17.46 1.92
N CYS A 256 8.90 16.81 1.38
CA CYS A 256 8.94 16.12 0.09
C CYS A 256 8.76 17.04 -1.14
#